data_AF-A0A7K7Q0F9-F1
#
_entry.id   AF-A0A7K7Q0F9-F1
#
_cell.length_a   1.000
_cell.length_b   1.000
_cell.length_c   1.000
_cell.angle_alpha   90.00
_cell.angle_beta   90.00
_cell.angle_gamma   90.00
#
_symmetry.space_group_name_H-M   'P 1'
#
loop_
_entity.id
_entity.type
_entity.pdbx_description
1 polymer ?
#
loop_
_entity_poly.entity_id
_entity_poly.type
_entity_poly.pdbx_seq_one_letter_code
_entity_poly.pdbx_strand_id
1 'polypeptide(L)'
;VEMETPVLFSELVQPICLPSTSRVFLYGTVCYVTGWGAIKENSHLAKTLQEAQVRMINQSVCNKLYDDLITSCMLCAGNLNGGVDACQ
;
A
#
# COMPACT_ATOMS: atom_id res chain seq x y z
N VAL A 1 -1.92 -16.43 5.39
CA VAL A 1 -2.81 -17.40 4.70
C VAL A 1 -1.92 -18.39 4.00
N GLU A 2 -2.14 -19.68 4.22
CA GLU A 2 -1.43 -20.76 3.55
C GLU A 2 -2.44 -21.49 2.66
N MET A 3 -2.04 -21.84 1.45
CA MET A 3 -2.91 -22.57 0.52
C MET A 3 -2.84 -24.07 0.81
N GLU A 4 -3.95 -24.79 0.64
CA GLU A 4 -3.98 -26.25 0.77
C GLU A 4 -3.05 -26.94 -0.24
N THR A 5 -2.90 -26.35 -1.43
CA THR A 5 -1.98 -26.80 -2.47
C THR A 5 -1.10 -25.66 -2.99
N PRO A 6 0.14 -25.95 -3.44
CA PRO A 6 1.01 -24.92 -4.00
C PRO A 6 0.43 -24.25 -5.24
N VAL A 7 0.59 -22.93 -5.33
CA VAL A 7 0.19 -22.15 -6.50
C VAL A 7 1.15 -22.43 -7.67
N LEU A 8 0.60 -22.66 -8.86
CA LEU A 8 1.40 -22.79 -10.09
C LEU A 8 1.77 -21.41 -10.64
N PHE A 9 3.06 -21.14 -10.74
CA PHE A 9 3.55 -19.88 -11.30
C PHE A 9 3.43 -19.86 -12.82
N SER A 10 3.13 -18.67 -13.35
CA SER A 10 2.97 -18.39 -14.78
C SER A 10 3.33 -16.95 -15.07
N GLU A 11 3.22 -16.51 -16.32
CA GLU A 11 3.43 -15.10 -16.68
C GLU A 11 2.50 -14.13 -15.92
N LEU A 12 1.31 -14.59 -15.52
CA LEU A 12 0.32 -13.78 -14.80
C LEU A 12 0.30 -14.02 -13.28
N VAL A 13 1.04 -15.03 -12.78
CA VAL A 13 1.05 -15.42 -11.37
C VAL A 13 2.49 -15.56 -10.92
N GLN A 14 2.98 -14.56 -10.18
CA GLN A 14 4.34 -14.49 -9.65
C GLN A 14 4.33 -14.03 -8.19
N PRO A 15 5.29 -14.49 -7.37
CA PRO A 15 5.43 -14.01 -6.00
C PRO A 15 6.01 -12.59 -5.98
N ILE A 16 5.78 -11.88 -4.88
CA ILE A 16 6.45 -10.61 -4.59
C ILE A 16 7.71 -10.83 -3.74
N CYS A 17 8.70 -9.95 -3.90
CA CYS A 17 9.88 -9.97 -3.06
C CYS A 17 9.57 -9.43 -1.65
N LEU A 18 10.21 -10.00 -0.63
CA LEU A 18 10.23 -9.43 0.71
C LEU A 18 11.40 -8.45 0.86
N PRO A 19 11.22 -7.30 1.54
CA PRO A 19 12.31 -6.38 1.79
C PRO A 19 13.34 -6.98 2.76
N SER A 20 14.60 -6.59 2.60
CA SER A 20 15.65 -6.85 3.61
C SER A 20 15.28 -6.22 4.95
N THR A 21 15.68 -6.84 6.06
CA THR A 21 15.52 -6.26 7.41
C THR A 21 16.28 -4.94 7.59
N SER A 22 17.30 -4.70 6.78
CA SER A 22 18.06 -3.44 6.73
C SER A 22 17.49 -2.39 5.77
N ARG A 23 16.35 -2.67 5.10
CA ARG A 23 15.78 -1.76 4.12
C ARG A 23 15.24 -0.51 4.80
N VAL A 24 15.69 0.65 4.33
CA VAL A 24 15.15 1.96 4.71
C VAL A 24 14.25 2.48 3.59
N PHE A 25 13.05 2.92 3.95
CA PHE A 25 12.10 3.55 3.02
C PHE A 25 12.23 5.07 3.09
N LEU A 26 12.81 5.68 2.06
CA LEU A 26 13.07 7.12 2.03
C LEU A 26 11.78 7.91 1.75
N TYR A 27 11.65 9.08 2.36
CA TYR A 27 10.57 10.03 2.06
C TYR A 27 10.52 10.35 0.56
N GLY A 28 9.31 10.43 0.01
CA GLY A 28 9.07 10.75 -1.40
C GLY A 28 9.29 9.60 -2.38
N THR A 29 9.79 8.44 -1.91
CA THR A 29 9.89 7.22 -2.73
C THR A 29 8.53 6.90 -3.33
N VAL A 30 8.49 6.75 -4.65
CA VAL A 30 7.27 6.39 -5.37
C VAL A 30 7.01 4.89 -5.17
N CYS A 31 5.79 4.56 -4.80
CA CYS A 31 5.31 3.19 -4.61
C CYS A 31 3.94 3.04 -5.27
N TYR A 32 3.49 1.80 -5.42
CA TYR A 32 2.19 1.47 -5.99
C TYR A 32 1.38 0.66 -4.99
N VAL A 33 0.12 1.01 -4.85
CA VAL A 33 -0.88 0.18 -4.18
C VAL A 33 -1.87 -0.31 -5.23
N THR A 34 -2.22 -1.59 -5.18
CA THR A 34 -3.15 -2.21 -6.12
C THR A 34 -4.29 -2.88 -5.37
N GLY A 35 -5.48 -2.92 -5.95
CA GLY A 35 -6.64 -3.55 -5.31
C GLY A 35 -7.94 -3.39 -6.08
N TRP A 36 -8.99 -4.00 -5.52
CA TRP A 36 -10.37 -3.95 -6.03
C TRP A 36 -11.32 -3.17 -5.11
N GLY A 37 -10.77 -2.34 -4.21
CA GLY A 37 -11.54 -1.49 -3.31
C GLY A 37 -12.40 -0.46 -4.04
N ALA A 38 -13.19 0.31 -3.29
CA ALA A 38 -13.99 1.38 -3.85
C ALA A 38 -13.12 2.45 -4.55
N ILE A 39 -13.52 2.90 -5.75
CA ILE A 39 -12.78 3.93 -6.50
C ILE A 39 -13.03 5.33 -5.91
N LYS A 40 -14.20 5.50 -5.29
CA LYS A 40 -14.60 6.70 -4.55
C LYS A 40 -15.15 6.30 -3.20
N GLU A 41 -15.09 7.21 -2.25
CA GLU A 41 -15.72 7.03 -0.95
C GLU A 41 -17.20 6.70 -1.12
N ASN A 42 -17.68 5.69 -0.38
CA ASN A 42 -19.06 5.19 -0.43
C ASN A 42 -19.53 4.73 -1.82
N SER A 43 -18.61 4.26 -2.67
CA SER A 43 -18.92 3.70 -3.99
C SER A 43 -18.84 2.17 -4.02
N HIS A 44 -19.22 1.59 -5.15
CA HIS A 44 -19.08 0.14 -5.36
C HIS A 44 -17.62 -0.26 -5.59
N LEU A 45 -17.31 -1.51 -5.23
CA LEU A 45 -16.01 -2.13 -5.48
C LEU A 45 -15.67 -2.13 -6.98
N ALA A 46 -14.39 -1.96 -7.28
CA ALA A 46 -13.91 -1.98 -8.65
C ALA A 46 -14.07 -3.38 -9.27
N LYS A 47 -14.56 -3.43 -10.52
CA LYS A 47 -14.67 -4.70 -11.28
C LYS A 47 -13.34 -5.14 -11.90
N THR A 48 -12.43 -4.18 -12.10
CA THR A 48 -11.10 -4.40 -12.65
C THR A 48 -10.07 -4.00 -11.60
N LEU A 49 -8.91 -4.67 -11.61
CA LEU A 49 -7.81 -4.32 -10.72
C LEU A 49 -7.40 -2.87 -10.97
N GLN A 50 -7.33 -2.08 -9.91
CA GLN A 50 -6.82 -0.72 -9.95
C GLN A 50 -5.37 -0.67 -9.47
N GLU A 51 -4.63 0.33 -9.93
CA GLU A 51 -3.34 0.72 -9.40
C GLU A 51 -3.33 2.20 -9.08
N ALA A 52 -2.68 2.57 -7.98
CA ALA A 52 -2.55 3.94 -7.54
C ALA A 52 -1.09 4.23 -7.17
N GLN A 53 -0.55 5.29 -7.75
CA GLN A 53 0.79 5.77 -7.44
C GLN A 53 0.74 6.61 -6.17
N VAL A 54 1.47 6.19 -5.13
CA VAL A 54 1.58 6.88 -3.83
C VAL A 54 3.04 7.22 -3.54
N ARG A 55 3.27 8.09 -2.55
CA ARG A 55 4.61 8.46 -2.10
C ARG A 55 4.77 8.15 -0.63
N MET A 56 5.94 7.62 -0.26
CA MET A 56 6.30 7.41 1.14
C MET A 56 6.29 8.73 1.91
N ILE A 57 5.60 8.75 3.05
CA ILE A 57 5.50 9.88 3.97
C ILE A 57 6.47 9.65 5.13
N ASN A 58 7.10 10.72 5.62
CA ASN A 58 8.00 10.61 6.76
C ASN A 58 7.24 10.13 8.01
N GLN A 59 7.80 9.17 8.74
CA GLN A 59 7.18 8.61 9.95
C GLN A 59 6.77 9.70 10.95
N SER A 60 7.63 10.69 11.19
CA SER A 60 7.36 11.77 12.15
C SER A 60 6.22 12.69 11.69
N VAL A 61 6.09 12.91 10.38
CA VAL A 61 4.98 13.67 9.81
C VAL A 61 3.70 12.87 9.94
N CYS A 62 3.74 11.59 9.60
CA CYS A 62 2.56 10.73 9.72
C CYS A 62 2.11 10.60 11.17
N ASN A 63 3.02 10.35 12.11
CA ASN A 63 2.67 10.18 13.52
C ASN A 63 1.95 11.41 14.09
N LYS A 64 2.37 12.61 13.69
CA LYS A 64 1.69 13.87 14.06
C LYS A 64 0.30 14.01 13.46
N LEU A 65 0.05 13.46 12.27
CA LEU A 65 -1.27 13.49 11.62
C LEU A 65 -2.27 12.52 12.27
N TYR A 66 -1.76 11.51 12.96
CA TYR A 66 -2.55 10.45 13.60
C TYR A 66 -2.36 10.43 15.13
N ASP A 67 -2.12 11.60 15.75
CA ASP A 67 -2.05 11.77 17.21
C ASP A 67 -1.15 10.73 17.94
N ASP A 68 0.04 10.52 17.39
CA ASP A 68 1.07 9.60 17.88
C ASP A 68 0.68 8.09 17.91
N LEU A 69 -0.33 7.69 17.15
CA LEU A 69 -0.79 6.30 17.05
C LEU A 69 0.03 5.40 16.10
N ILE A 70 0.91 5.98 15.28
CA ILE A 70 1.68 5.23 14.27
C ILE A 70 2.93 4.61 14.91
N THR A 71 2.93 3.29 15.00
CA THR A 71 4.04 2.51 15.57
C THR A 71 5.23 2.38 14.60
N SER A 72 6.39 1.96 15.11
CA SER A 72 7.58 1.67 14.29
C SER A 72 7.39 0.51 13.28
N CYS A 73 6.33 -0.28 13.44
CA CYS A 73 5.98 -1.38 12.54
C CYS A 73 5.00 -0.95 11.43
N MET A 74 4.64 0.34 11.37
CA MET A 74 3.73 0.91 10.39
C MET A 74 4.48 1.90 9.50
N LEU A 75 4.04 2.01 8.25
CA LEU A 75 4.54 2.96 7.26
C LEU A 75 3.34 3.73 6.69
N CYS A 76 3.58 4.97 6.31
CA CYS A 76 2.57 5.80 5.66
C CYS A 76 2.98 6.12 4.23
N ALA A 77 2.03 6.04 3.31
CA ALA A 77 2.21 6.42 1.93
C ALA A 77 0.91 7.04 1.42
N GLY A 78 1.01 8.05 0.56
CA GLY A 78 -0.16 8.70 -0.02
C GLY A 78 0.17 10.05 -0.62
N ASN A 79 -0.86 10.87 -0.80
CA ASN A 79 -0.73 12.28 -1.16
C ASN A 79 -1.26 13.15 -0.02
N LEU A 80 -0.40 13.99 0.56
CA LEU A 80 -0.80 14.91 1.66
C LEU A 80 -1.88 15.92 1.22
N ASN A 81 -2.03 16.16 -0.09
CA ASN A 81 -3.09 17.00 -0.64
C ASN A 81 -4.37 16.20 -0.97
N GLY A 82 -4.42 14.90 -0.65
CA GLY A 82 -5.53 14.00 -0.94
C GLY A 82 -5.60 13.53 -2.40
N GLY A 83 -6.74 12.92 -2.74
CA GLY A 83 -7.10 12.51 -4.10
C GLY A 83 -6.73 11.07 -4.46
N VAL A 84 -5.50 10.64 -4.22
CA VAL A 84 -5.02 9.28 -4.54
C VAL A 84 -4.64 8.55 -3.25
N ASP A 85 -5.41 7.50 -2.93
CA ASP A 85 -5.20 6.65 -1.75
C ASP A 85 -5.84 5.27 -1.94
N ALA A 86 -5.55 4.34 -1.04
CA ALA A 86 -6.28 3.08 -0.93
C ALA A 86 -7.66 3.29 -0.28
N CYS A 87 -8.64 2.46 -0.64
CA CYS A 87 -9.99 2.52 -0.08
C CYS A 87 -10.53 1.12 0.18
N GLN A 88 -11.52 1.02 1.08
CA GLN A 88 -12.20 -0.22 1.45
C GLN A 88 -13.14 -0.72 0.34
#